data_AF-A0A0B6YN89-F1
#
_entry.id   AF-A0A0B6YN89-F1
#
_cell.length_a   1.000
_cell.length_b   1.000
_cell.length_c   1.000
_cell.angle_alpha   90.00
_cell.angle_beta   90.00
_cell.angle_gamma   90.00
#
_symmetry.space_group_name_H-M   'P 1'
#
loop_
_entity.id
_entity.type
_entity.pdbx_description
1 polymer ?
#
loop_
_entity_poly.entity_id
_entity_poly.type
_entity_poly.pdbx_seq_one_letter_code
_entity_poly.pdbx_strand_id
1 'polypeptide(L)'
;ICKMINSCSDATEIVNDLVESLFNQSLQETNFRYTGARIVQFLNTSLKCCPHFSDFIKIFVERCLKEYDRREELKNGSLADQERLIGLAMLMAEIFLNVETDAADGTIQRLQFLPSILVDFVMTFLTTPSDLNVKCSCQLLKLSGGLIEDVVKNSVEECMKFEAIFTQLESLQSNPKLAVNTKSMIDSVIKLKECDWNRSSYSPNKKTVCLYPSEPNNFQAPEPVFYNQMGTPCTRTEAGFTEEDSEEAAYVLNEEEEAAYLAWQTEQEGLTDDQGISVINDTGYDSFQLGEVVDDEGMGDEMEAAYEEFLQKQSYLQGYLPQMSILPEQQIHSPVHPMFIH
;
A
#
# COMPACT_ATOMS: atom_id res chain seq x y z
N ILE A 1 24.09 6.96 -10.03
CA ILE A 1 24.66 7.95 -9.09
C ILE A 1 26.15 7.76 -8.88
N CYS A 2 26.64 6.76 -8.13
CA CYS A 2 28.10 6.61 -7.88
C CYS A 2 28.94 6.48 -9.16
N LYS A 3 28.45 5.75 -10.18
CA LYS A 3 29.11 5.67 -11.49
C LYS A 3 29.14 7.02 -12.23
N MET A 4 28.06 7.82 -12.16
CA MET A 4 27.95 9.15 -12.79
C MET A 4 28.87 10.17 -12.12
N ILE A 5 28.95 10.14 -10.78
CA ILE A 5 29.87 10.96 -9.98
C ILE A 5 31.32 10.66 -10.34
N ASN A 6 31.65 9.39 -10.62
CA ASN A 6 33.01 8.97 -10.95
C ASN A 6 33.40 9.22 -12.42
N SER A 7 32.45 9.48 -13.31
CA SER A 7 32.69 9.55 -14.77
C SER A 7 32.58 10.96 -15.37
N CYS A 8 32.15 11.96 -14.62
CA CYS A 8 31.89 13.30 -15.14
C CYS A 8 32.67 14.39 -14.38
N SER A 9 33.19 15.35 -15.14
CA SER A 9 34.05 16.44 -14.64
C SER A 9 33.26 17.66 -14.16
N ASP A 10 31.98 17.80 -14.55
CA ASP A 10 31.08 18.89 -14.16
C ASP A 10 29.94 18.35 -13.31
N ALA A 11 29.91 18.76 -12.05
CA ALA A 11 28.89 18.34 -11.10
C ALA A 11 27.48 18.85 -11.42
N THR A 12 27.37 19.96 -12.14
CA THR A 12 26.06 20.53 -12.52
C THR A 12 25.38 19.65 -13.55
N GLU A 13 26.15 19.13 -14.51
CA GLU A 13 25.67 18.21 -15.55
C GLU A 13 25.18 16.89 -14.92
N ILE A 14 25.94 16.33 -13.96
CA ILE A 14 25.55 15.12 -13.22
C ILE A 14 24.18 15.27 -12.55
N VAL A 15 23.94 16.41 -11.90
CA VAL A 15 22.71 16.65 -11.14
C VAL A 15 21.53 16.81 -12.10
N ASN A 16 21.71 17.54 -13.20
CA ASN A 16 20.67 17.70 -14.21
C ASN A 16 20.30 16.37 -14.87
N ASP A 17 21.29 15.54 -15.22
CA ASP A 17 21.05 14.22 -15.81
C ASP A 17 20.31 13.29 -14.83
N LEU A 18 20.67 13.37 -13.54
CA LEU A 18 19.99 12.62 -12.50
C LEU A 18 18.54 13.09 -12.36
N VAL A 19 18.31 14.40 -12.31
CA VAL A 19 16.97 14.99 -12.21
C VAL A 19 16.11 14.56 -13.39
N GLU A 20 16.60 14.67 -14.62
CA GLU A 20 15.86 14.25 -15.81
C GLU A 20 15.57 12.74 -15.83
N SER A 21 16.55 11.91 -15.46
CA SER A 21 16.36 10.46 -15.40
C SER A 21 15.32 10.08 -14.34
N LEU A 22 15.46 10.62 -13.14
CA LEU A 22 14.55 10.36 -12.02
C LEU A 22 13.13 10.86 -12.32
N PHE A 23 13.03 12.06 -12.89
CA PHE A 23 11.77 12.65 -13.31
C PHE A 23 11.05 11.78 -14.33
N ASN A 24 11.71 11.45 -15.46
CA ASN A 24 11.07 10.68 -16.53
C ASN A 24 10.68 9.27 -16.07
N GLN A 25 11.54 8.59 -15.30
CA GLN A 25 11.25 7.27 -14.74
C GLN A 25 10.02 7.32 -13.81
N SER A 26 9.92 8.36 -12.97
CA SER A 26 8.80 8.51 -12.03
C SER A 26 7.48 8.88 -12.69
N LEU A 27 7.54 9.50 -13.88
CA LEU A 27 6.35 9.73 -14.70
C LEU A 27 5.83 8.44 -15.36
N GLN A 28 6.75 7.68 -15.98
CA GLN A 28 6.43 6.53 -16.81
C GLN A 28 6.05 5.29 -15.98
N GLU A 29 6.81 5.01 -14.92
CA GLU A 29 6.63 3.80 -14.13
C GLU A 29 5.81 4.07 -12.86
N THR A 30 4.53 3.68 -12.88
CA THR A 30 3.61 3.88 -11.74
C THR A 30 4.16 3.22 -10.46
N ASN A 31 4.72 2.01 -10.56
CA ASN A 31 5.29 1.29 -9.41
C ASN A 31 6.58 1.92 -8.89
N PHE A 32 7.29 2.70 -9.72
CA PHE A 32 8.50 3.39 -9.31
C PHE A 32 8.20 4.76 -8.68
N ARG A 33 7.03 5.35 -8.93
CA ARG A 33 6.73 6.74 -8.58
C ARG A 33 6.92 7.05 -7.09
N TYR A 34 6.39 6.21 -6.20
CA TYR A 34 6.61 6.32 -4.76
C TYR A 34 8.11 6.23 -4.42
N THR A 35 8.80 5.22 -4.94
CA THR A 35 10.25 5.05 -4.79
C THR A 35 11.01 6.27 -5.29
N GLY A 36 10.59 6.88 -6.40
CA GLY A 36 11.13 8.10 -6.95
C GLY A 36 11.02 9.27 -5.97
N ALA A 37 9.86 9.47 -5.36
CA ALA A 37 9.67 10.49 -4.33
C ALA A 37 10.53 10.24 -3.08
N ARG A 38 10.69 8.97 -2.66
CA ARG A 38 11.59 8.60 -1.55
C ARG A 38 13.06 8.86 -1.90
N ILE A 39 13.47 8.63 -3.14
CA ILE A 39 14.81 8.98 -3.63
C ILE A 39 14.98 10.51 -3.61
N VAL A 40 13.99 11.28 -4.05
CA VAL A 40 14.05 12.75 -3.97
C VAL A 40 14.25 13.22 -2.53
N GLN A 41 13.49 12.66 -1.58
CA GLN A 41 13.65 12.98 -0.16
C GLN A 41 15.06 12.61 0.34
N PHE A 42 15.56 11.42 0.01
CA PHE A 42 16.90 10.98 0.39
C PHE A 42 18.00 11.89 -0.16
N LEU A 43 17.88 12.33 -1.41
CA LEU A 43 18.83 13.25 -2.03
C LEU A 43 18.76 14.65 -1.37
N ASN A 44 17.56 15.09 -0.99
CA ASN A 44 17.33 16.36 -0.31
C ASN A 44 17.83 16.38 1.14
N THR A 45 17.88 15.24 1.84
CA THR A 45 18.35 15.17 3.23
C THR A 45 19.78 14.65 3.31
N SER A 46 19.99 13.38 2.98
CA SER A 46 21.25 12.65 3.20
C SER A 46 22.41 13.17 2.37
N LEU A 47 22.14 13.74 1.18
CA LEU A 47 23.18 14.30 0.32
C LEU A 47 23.23 15.82 0.33
N LYS A 48 22.44 16.51 1.16
CA LYS A 48 22.41 17.98 1.23
C LYS A 48 23.77 18.60 1.57
N CYS A 49 24.57 17.91 2.38
CA CYS A 49 25.92 18.34 2.77
C CYS A 49 26.92 18.27 1.60
N CYS A 50 26.60 17.54 0.53
CA CYS A 50 27.40 17.53 -0.69
C CYS A 50 27.10 18.81 -1.50
N PRO A 51 28.09 19.67 -1.79
CA PRO A 51 27.86 20.94 -2.51
C PRO A 51 27.16 20.79 -3.85
N HIS A 52 27.25 19.61 -4.48
CA HIS A 52 26.60 19.33 -5.75
C HIS A 52 25.08 19.11 -5.60
N PHE A 53 24.62 18.62 -4.45
CA PHE A 53 23.22 18.27 -4.21
C PHE A 53 22.49 19.29 -3.32
N SER A 54 23.15 20.37 -2.88
CA SER A 54 22.55 21.37 -1.99
C SER A 54 21.31 22.03 -2.58
N ASP A 55 21.26 22.19 -3.91
CA ASP A 55 20.12 22.76 -4.64
C ASP A 55 19.27 21.69 -5.35
N PHE A 56 19.49 20.40 -5.09
CA PHE A 56 18.84 19.30 -5.80
C PHE A 56 17.31 19.42 -5.79
N ILE A 57 16.71 19.63 -4.61
CA ILE A 57 15.24 19.72 -4.50
C ILE A 57 14.68 20.88 -5.30
N LYS A 58 15.39 22.01 -5.32
CA LYS A 58 14.99 23.19 -6.07
C LYS A 58 15.01 22.89 -7.58
N ILE A 59 16.09 22.29 -8.08
CA ILE A 59 16.22 21.90 -9.49
C ILE A 59 15.13 20.88 -9.89
N PHE A 60 14.87 19.89 -9.04
CA PHE A 60 13.85 18.87 -9.29
C PHE A 60 12.44 19.49 -9.32
N VAL A 61 12.11 20.35 -8.36
CA VAL A 61 10.83 21.06 -8.31
C VAL A 61 10.67 21.99 -9.52
N GLU A 62 11.70 22.76 -9.88
CA GLU A 62 11.68 23.61 -11.07
C GLU A 62 11.42 22.79 -12.34
N ARG A 63 11.98 21.57 -12.42
CA ARG A 63 11.72 20.65 -13.53
C ARG A 63 10.26 20.17 -13.57
N CYS A 64 9.66 19.86 -12.42
CA CYS A 64 8.24 19.52 -12.32
C CYS A 64 7.35 20.70 -12.73
N LEU A 65 7.65 21.90 -12.24
CA LEU A 65 6.90 23.13 -12.55
C LEU A 65 6.95 23.48 -14.03
N LYS A 66 8.11 23.32 -14.67
CA LYS A 66 8.25 23.51 -16.13
C LYS A 66 7.35 22.57 -16.95
N GLU A 67 7.12 21.34 -16.47
CA GLU A 67 6.17 20.42 -17.11
C GLU A 67 4.73 20.81 -16.79
N TYR A 68 4.45 21.26 -15.57
CA TYR A 68 3.15 21.75 -15.13
C TYR A 68 2.66 22.96 -15.93
N ASP A 69 3.56 23.87 -16.30
CA ASP A 69 3.24 25.04 -17.14
C ASP A 69 2.70 24.63 -18.52
N ARG A 70 3.04 23.43 -18.99
CA ARG A 70 2.56 22.85 -20.25
C ARG A 70 1.27 22.04 -20.08
N ARG A 71 0.63 22.01 -18.91
CA ARG A 71 -0.55 21.15 -18.64
C ARG A 71 -1.69 21.33 -19.64
N GLU A 72 -1.96 22.56 -20.08
CA GLU A 72 -3.04 22.82 -21.03
C GLU A 72 -2.68 22.31 -22.43
N GLU A 73 -1.40 22.37 -22.82
CA GLU A 73 -0.91 21.75 -24.05
C GLU A 73 -1.00 20.22 -23.96
N LEU A 74 -0.52 19.64 -22.85
CA LEU A 74 -0.50 18.19 -22.64
C LEU A 74 -1.91 17.59 -22.55
N LYS A 75 -2.84 18.27 -21.87
CA LYS A 75 -4.25 17.88 -21.78
C LYS A 75 -4.89 17.77 -23.15
N ASN A 76 -4.58 18.70 -24.05
CA ASN A 76 -5.15 18.76 -25.40
C ASN A 76 -4.29 18.01 -26.44
N GLY A 77 -3.20 17.37 -26.01
CA GLY A 77 -2.26 16.66 -26.86
C GLY A 77 -2.69 15.22 -27.17
N SER A 78 -1.70 14.41 -27.55
CA SER A 78 -1.87 12.99 -27.82
C SER A 78 -2.23 12.20 -26.56
N LEU A 79 -2.59 10.92 -26.70
CA LEU A 79 -2.81 10.04 -25.54
C LEU A 79 -1.57 9.96 -24.65
N ALA A 80 -0.38 9.90 -25.26
CA ALA A 80 0.88 9.87 -24.51
C ALA A 80 1.13 11.17 -23.72
N ASP A 81 0.72 12.32 -24.26
CA ASP A 81 0.81 13.61 -23.56
C ASP A 81 -0.14 13.65 -22.35
N GLN A 82 -1.36 13.10 -22.51
CA GLN A 82 -2.33 12.99 -21.42
C GLN A 82 -1.86 12.03 -20.33
N GLU A 83 -1.30 10.87 -20.70
CA GLU A 83 -0.70 9.91 -19.77
C GLU A 83 0.49 10.53 -19.01
N ARG A 84 1.31 11.32 -19.72
CA ARG A 84 2.42 12.06 -19.11
C ARG A 84 1.93 13.09 -18.10
N LEU A 85 0.84 13.81 -18.42
CA LEU A 85 0.23 14.78 -17.50
C LEU A 85 -0.33 14.10 -16.24
N ILE A 86 -0.96 12.93 -16.40
CA ILE A 86 -1.46 12.10 -15.29
C ILE A 86 -0.30 11.61 -14.43
N GLY A 87 0.77 11.11 -15.05
CA GLY A 87 1.99 10.73 -14.36
C GLY A 87 2.58 11.88 -13.55
N LEU A 88 2.54 13.10 -14.10
CA LEU A 88 3.04 14.30 -13.43
C LEU A 88 2.18 14.67 -12.23
N ALA A 89 0.85 14.65 -12.36
CA ALA A 89 -0.06 14.95 -11.27
C ALA A 89 0.12 13.98 -10.10
N MET A 90 0.21 12.68 -10.39
CA MET A 90 0.47 11.67 -9.36
C MET A 90 1.87 11.79 -8.77
N LEU A 91 2.90 12.13 -9.56
CA LEU A 91 4.25 12.33 -9.03
C LEU A 91 4.27 13.52 -8.07
N MET A 92 3.63 14.63 -8.42
CA MET A 92 3.57 15.81 -7.54
C MET A 92 2.81 15.52 -6.24
N ALA A 93 1.79 14.64 -6.28
CA ALA A 93 1.11 14.17 -5.07
C ALA A 93 2.06 13.33 -4.19
N GLU A 94 2.82 12.41 -4.77
CA GLU A 94 3.82 11.62 -4.04
C GLU A 94 4.93 12.49 -3.44
N ILE A 95 5.39 13.51 -4.18
CA ILE A 95 6.36 14.49 -3.67
C ILE A 95 5.76 15.25 -2.48
N PHE A 96 4.50 15.70 -2.58
CA PHE A 96 3.83 16.38 -1.47
C PHE A 96 3.74 15.51 -0.21
N LEU A 97 3.48 14.21 -0.36
CA LEU A 97 3.39 13.29 0.77
C LEU A 97 4.75 12.99 1.42
N ASN A 98 5.78 12.78 0.60
CA ASN A 98 7.03 12.14 1.01
C ASN A 98 8.21 13.09 1.16
N VAL A 99 8.13 14.31 0.60
CA VAL A 99 9.25 15.26 0.58
C VAL A 99 9.02 16.40 1.54
N GLU A 100 10.00 16.61 2.41
CA GLU A 100 10.02 17.65 3.42
C GLU A 100 11.31 18.47 3.31
N THR A 101 11.19 19.77 3.59
CA THR A 101 12.28 20.74 3.48
C THR A 101 12.34 21.58 4.75
N ASP A 102 13.55 22.03 5.10
CA ASP A 102 13.75 22.98 6.19
C ASP A 102 13.11 24.33 5.85
N ALA A 103 12.23 24.79 6.71
CA ALA A 103 11.68 26.14 6.69
C ALA A 103 12.70 27.15 7.24
N ALA A 104 12.44 28.43 6.99
CA ALA A 104 13.31 29.52 7.45
C ALA A 104 13.40 29.63 8.98
N ASP A 105 12.41 29.11 9.71
CA ASP A 105 12.37 29.06 11.17
C ASP A 105 13.00 27.78 11.75
N GLY A 106 13.56 26.91 10.90
CA GLY A 106 14.17 25.64 11.28
C GLY A 106 13.19 24.49 11.45
N THR A 107 11.89 24.69 11.18
CA THR A 107 10.91 23.59 11.20
C THR A 107 10.99 22.76 9.92
N ILE A 108 10.68 21.47 10.01
CA ILE A 108 10.56 20.59 8.84
C ILE A 108 9.13 20.69 8.33
N GLN A 109 8.96 21.05 7.06
CA GLN A 109 7.65 21.17 6.44
C GLN A 109 7.60 20.59 5.03
N ARG A 110 6.42 20.15 4.62
CA ARG A 110 6.11 19.83 3.22
C ARG A 110 6.17 21.08 2.35
N LEU A 111 6.32 20.88 1.05
CA LEU A 111 6.28 21.95 0.04
C LEU A 111 4.88 22.59 -0.01
N GLN A 112 4.72 23.72 0.69
CA GLN A 112 3.41 24.37 0.94
C GLN A 112 2.68 24.89 -0.31
N PHE A 113 3.38 25.05 -1.43
CA PHE A 113 2.76 25.48 -2.70
C PHE A 113 2.10 24.32 -3.48
N LEU A 114 2.45 23.05 -3.18
CA LEU A 114 1.96 21.91 -3.93
C LEU A 114 0.44 21.69 -3.82
N PRO A 115 -0.23 21.88 -2.67
CA PRO A 115 -1.68 21.72 -2.56
C PRO A 115 -2.46 22.51 -3.61
N SER A 116 -2.09 23.78 -3.84
CA SER A 116 -2.74 24.62 -4.86
C SER A 116 -2.54 24.05 -6.28
N ILE A 117 -1.33 23.58 -6.59
CA ILE A 117 -1.03 22.95 -7.88
C ILE A 117 -1.79 21.63 -8.06
N LEU A 118 -1.95 20.84 -7.00
CA LEU A 118 -2.71 19.59 -7.04
C LEU A 118 -4.21 19.84 -7.25
N VAL A 119 -4.76 20.88 -6.64
CA VAL A 119 -6.13 21.36 -6.92
C VAL A 119 -6.27 21.78 -8.38
N ASP A 120 -5.31 22.54 -8.90
CA ASP A 120 -5.30 22.97 -10.30
C ASP A 120 -5.27 21.78 -11.27
N PHE A 121 -4.49 20.73 -10.98
CA PHE A 121 -4.51 19.52 -11.81
C PHE A 121 -5.87 18.86 -11.86
N VAL A 122 -6.50 18.66 -10.71
CA VAL A 122 -7.82 18.03 -10.65
C VAL A 122 -8.83 18.87 -11.43
N MET A 123 -8.84 20.19 -11.24
CA MET A 123 -9.69 21.10 -12.01
C MET A 123 -9.42 20.99 -13.52
N THR A 124 -8.14 20.99 -13.93
CA THR A 124 -7.72 20.81 -15.33
C THR A 124 -8.25 19.50 -15.91
N PHE A 125 -8.15 18.37 -15.20
CA PHE A 125 -8.67 17.08 -15.64
C PHE A 125 -10.18 17.05 -15.77
N LEU A 126 -10.90 17.67 -14.83
CA LEU A 126 -12.36 17.68 -14.84
C LEU A 126 -12.96 18.61 -15.92
N THR A 127 -12.16 19.49 -16.54
CA THR A 127 -12.61 20.25 -17.73
C THR A 127 -12.90 19.36 -18.94
N THR A 128 -12.24 18.20 -19.05
CA THR A 128 -12.44 17.21 -20.12
C THR A 128 -12.70 15.83 -19.51
N PRO A 129 -13.89 15.58 -18.94
CA PRO A 129 -14.15 14.42 -18.11
C PRO A 129 -14.23 13.13 -18.93
N SER A 130 -13.10 12.42 -19.01
CA SER A 130 -12.96 11.04 -19.50
C SER A 130 -12.80 10.09 -18.31
N ASP A 131 -13.01 8.78 -18.52
CA ASP A 131 -12.76 7.79 -17.46
C ASP A 131 -11.34 7.89 -16.92
N LEU A 132 -10.35 8.11 -17.79
CA LEU A 132 -8.96 8.25 -17.42
C LEU A 132 -8.74 9.48 -16.49
N ASN A 133 -9.23 10.65 -16.90
CA ASN A 133 -9.07 11.91 -16.17
C ASN A 133 -9.79 11.88 -14.82
N VAL A 134 -11.00 11.33 -14.79
CA VAL A 134 -11.81 11.24 -13.56
C VAL A 134 -11.22 10.22 -12.59
N LYS A 135 -10.74 9.07 -13.08
CA LYS A 135 -10.05 8.08 -12.23
C LYS A 135 -8.78 8.65 -11.62
N CYS A 136 -7.94 9.33 -12.41
CA CYS A 136 -6.74 9.99 -11.91
C CYS A 136 -7.09 11.03 -10.85
N SER A 137 -8.08 11.89 -11.11
CA SER A 137 -8.56 12.88 -10.14
C SER A 137 -9.00 12.23 -8.82
N CYS A 138 -9.77 11.15 -8.89
CA CYS A 138 -10.19 10.40 -7.72
C CYS A 138 -9.00 9.78 -6.98
N GLN A 139 -8.04 9.18 -7.69
CA GLN A 139 -6.85 8.57 -7.08
C GLN A 139 -5.96 9.62 -6.38
N LEU A 140 -5.74 10.77 -7.02
CA LEU A 140 -4.99 11.89 -6.44
C LEU A 140 -5.64 12.38 -5.14
N LEU A 141 -6.96 12.57 -5.16
CA LEU A 141 -7.72 12.98 -3.98
C LEU A 141 -7.68 11.89 -2.89
N LYS A 142 -7.81 10.61 -3.22
CA LYS A 142 -7.65 9.53 -2.22
C LYS A 142 -6.26 9.55 -1.57
N LEU A 143 -5.23 9.80 -2.38
CA LEU A 143 -3.84 9.77 -1.95
C LEU A 143 -3.49 10.96 -1.03
N SER A 144 -3.96 12.16 -1.38
CA SER A 144 -3.47 13.40 -0.78
C SER A 144 -4.54 14.42 -0.38
N GLY A 145 -5.82 14.13 -0.65
CA GLY A 145 -6.93 15.07 -0.51
C GLY A 145 -7.13 15.59 0.91
N GLY A 146 -6.93 14.74 1.91
CA GLY A 146 -7.00 15.18 3.31
C GLY A 146 -5.93 16.23 3.67
N LEU A 147 -4.69 16.01 3.22
CA LEU A 147 -3.60 16.96 3.46
C LEU A 147 -3.74 18.22 2.59
N ILE A 148 -4.29 18.09 1.38
CA ILE A 148 -4.63 19.25 0.54
C ILE A 148 -5.67 20.11 1.27
N GLU A 149 -6.76 19.51 1.76
CA GLU A 149 -7.84 20.21 2.48
C GLU A 149 -7.31 20.99 3.69
N ASP A 150 -6.38 20.40 4.45
CA ASP A 150 -5.77 21.05 5.61
C ASP A 150 -4.99 22.32 5.29
N VAL A 151 -4.39 22.39 4.10
CA VAL A 151 -3.63 23.55 3.65
C VAL A 151 -4.56 24.57 3.02
N VAL A 152 -5.42 24.15 2.08
CA VAL A 152 -6.27 25.06 1.30
C VAL A 152 -7.38 25.70 2.14
N LYS A 153 -7.84 25.08 3.24
CA LYS A 153 -8.85 25.67 4.15
C LYS A 153 -8.40 27.00 4.77
N ASN A 154 -7.09 27.27 4.81
CA ASN A 154 -6.55 28.52 5.33
C ASN A 154 -6.69 29.70 4.34
N SER A 155 -7.04 29.42 3.07
CA SER A 155 -7.30 30.43 2.04
C SER A 155 -8.72 30.27 1.51
N VAL A 156 -9.53 31.32 1.62
CA VAL A 156 -10.94 31.29 1.16
C VAL A 156 -11.03 30.94 -0.33
N GLU A 157 -10.13 31.49 -1.16
CA GLU A 157 -10.12 31.24 -2.61
C GLU A 157 -9.78 29.79 -2.94
N GLU A 158 -8.72 29.25 -2.33
CA GLU A 158 -8.27 27.87 -2.59
C GLU A 158 -9.27 26.85 -2.03
N CYS A 159 -9.85 27.13 -0.85
CA CYS A 159 -10.94 26.35 -0.28
C CYS A 159 -12.14 26.29 -1.24
N MET A 160 -12.56 27.41 -1.82
CA MET A 160 -13.64 27.43 -2.82
C MET A 160 -13.31 26.61 -4.08
N LYS A 161 -12.07 26.68 -4.58
CA LYS A 161 -11.63 25.84 -5.72
C LYS A 161 -11.67 24.35 -5.34
N PHE A 162 -11.23 24.01 -4.15
CA PHE A 162 -11.26 22.63 -3.65
C PHE A 162 -12.69 22.10 -3.51
N GLU A 163 -13.62 22.87 -2.94
CA GLU A 163 -15.03 22.48 -2.86
C GLU A 163 -15.71 22.38 -4.24
N ALA A 164 -15.30 23.22 -5.19
CA ALA A 164 -15.82 23.17 -6.56
C ALA A 164 -15.49 21.83 -7.26
N ILE A 165 -14.37 21.18 -6.92
CA ILE A 165 -14.02 19.85 -7.42
C ILE A 165 -15.12 18.85 -7.06
N PHE A 166 -15.57 18.82 -5.80
CA PHE A 166 -16.58 17.86 -5.34
C PHE A 166 -17.94 18.14 -5.96
N THR A 167 -18.31 19.41 -6.09
CA THR A 167 -19.52 19.82 -6.84
C THR A 167 -19.47 19.33 -8.29
N GLN A 168 -18.30 19.43 -8.94
CA GLN A 168 -18.12 18.96 -10.31
C GLN A 168 -18.16 17.43 -10.40
N LEU A 169 -17.51 16.71 -9.47
CA LEU A 169 -17.57 15.25 -9.40
C LEU A 169 -19.00 14.74 -9.20
N GLU A 170 -19.79 15.35 -8.31
CA GLU A 170 -21.21 15.04 -8.14
C GLU A 170 -22.00 15.19 -9.44
N SER A 171 -21.78 16.29 -10.17
CA SER A 171 -22.45 16.52 -11.46
C SER A 171 -22.15 15.44 -12.50
N LEU A 172 -20.94 14.86 -12.45
CA LEU A 172 -20.49 13.81 -13.37
C LEU A 172 -21.18 12.47 -13.14
N GLN A 173 -21.84 12.25 -12.01
CA GLN A 173 -22.62 11.02 -11.77
C GLN A 173 -23.72 10.81 -12.83
N SER A 174 -24.28 11.91 -13.32
CA SER A 174 -25.32 11.90 -14.36
C SER A 174 -24.76 11.75 -15.79
N ASN A 175 -23.43 11.75 -15.97
CA ASN A 175 -22.81 11.66 -17.29
C ASN A 175 -22.95 10.22 -17.86
N PRO A 176 -23.62 10.02 -19.01
CA PRO A 176 -23.81 8.69 -19.58
C PRO A 176 -22.55 8.10 -20.23
N LYS A 177 -21.52 8.91 -20.48
CA LYS A 177 -20.27 8.47 -21.13
C LYS A 177 -19.26 7.85 -20.16
N LEU A 178 -19.42 8.07 -18.86
CA LEU A 178 -18.53 7.54 -17.84
C LEU A 178 -18.93 6.12 -17.45
N ALA A 179 -17.93 5.26 -17.29
CA ALA A 179 -18.11 3.89 -16.86
C ALA A 179 -18.61 3.81 -15.40
N VAL A 180 -19.33 2.75 -15.08
CA VAL A 180 -19.93 2.52 -13.76
C VAL A 180 -18.86 2.44 -12.65
N ASN A 181 -17.70 1.88 -12.94
CA ASN A 181 -16.58 1.83 -11.99
C ASN A 181 -16.02 3.23 -11.70
N THR A 182 -15.89 4.11 -12.70
CA THR A 182 -15.50 5.50 -12.53
C THR A 182 -16.48 6.24 -11.64
N LYS A 183 -17.79 6.05 -11.86
CA LYS A 183 -18.86 6.58 -11.00
C LYS A 183 -18.77 6.09 -9.56
N SER A 184 -18.45 4.80 -9.39
CA SER A 184 -18.22 4.22 -8.06
C SER A 184 -16.99 4.83 -7.36
N MET A 185 -15.94 5.17 -8.12
CA MET A 185 -14.78 5.89 -7.57
C MET A 185 -15.12 7.31 -7.14
N ILE A 186 -15.98 8.01 -7.89
CA ILE A 186 -16.51 9.32 -7.52
C ILE A 186 -17.24 9.23 -6.17
N ASP A 187 -18.21 8.31 -6.05
CA ASP A 187 -18.96 8.10 -4.80
C ASP A 187 -18.03 7.80 -3.63
N SER A 188 -17.00 6.98 -3.87
CA SER A 188 -16.02 6.63 -2.84
C SER A 188 -15.25 7.86 -2.34
N VAL A 189 -14.84 8.77 -3.24
CA VAL A 189 -14.08 9.97 -2.87
C VAL A 189 -14.95 11.02 -2.19
N ILE A 190 -16.19 11.20 -2.63
CA ILE A 190 -17.15 12.08 -1.96
C ILE A 190 -17.40 11.60 -0.52
N LYS A 191 -17.68 10.30 -0.34
CA LYS A 191 -17.85 9.70 1.00
C LYS A 191 -16.60 9.84 1.86
N LEU A 192 -15.41 9.67 1.27
CA LEU A 192 -14.15 9.89 1.98
C LEU A 192 -14.08 11.32 2.53
N LYS A 193 -14.41 12.34 1.72
CA LYS A 193 -14.45 13.73 2.18
C LYS A 193 -15.51 13.94 3.26
N GLU A 194 -16.74 13.44 3.07
CA GLU A 194 -17.83 13.56 4.05
C GLU A 194 -17.47 12.93 5.40
N CYS A 195 -16.69 11.85 5.39
CA CYS A 195 -16.15 11.17 6.56
C CYS A 195 -14.81 11.76 7.06
N ASP A 196 -14.47 12.99 6.68
CA ASP A 196 -13.22 13.66 7.05
C ASP A 196 -11.98 12.81 6.76
N TRP A 197 -11.94 12.22 5.57
CA TRP A 197 -10.87 11.34 5.10
C TRP A 197 -10.60 10.15 6.04
N ASN A 198 -11.64 9.72 6.77
CA ASN A 198 -11.60 8.72 7.85
C ASN A 198 -10.78 9.13 9.09
N ARG A 199 -10.34 10.39 9.21
CA ARG A 199 -9.57 10.90 10.35
C ARG A 199 -10.40 11.06 11.62
N SER A 200 -11.72 11.20 11.47
CA SER A 200 -12.69 11.33 12.56
C SER A 200 -13.07 9.99 13.24
N SER A 201 -12.48 8.86 12.83
CA SER A 201 -12.62 7.60 13.57
C SER A 201 -11.74 7.64 14.82
N TYR A 202 -12.28 8.20 15.90
CA TYR A 202 -11.71 8.07 17.23
C TYR A 202 -11.42 6.58 17.48
N SER A 203 -10.16 6.23 17.74
CA SER A 203 -9.82 5.00 18.44
C SER A 203 -10.76 4.87 19.64
N PRO A 204 -11.42 3.72 19.88
CA PRO A 204 -12.32 3.61 21.00
C PRO A 204 -11.55 3.98 22.27
N ASN A 205 -12.01 5.04 22.95
CA ASN A 205 -11.52 5.37 24.27
C ASN A 205 -11.58 4.09 25.13
N LYS A 206 -10.41 3.57 25.54
CA LYS A 206 -10.35 2.60 26.62
C LYS A 206 -11.14 3.20 27.78
N LYS A 207 -12.21 2.50 28.20
CA LYS A 207 -13.19 2.84 29.24
C LYS A 207 -14.45 3.54 28.72
N THR A 208 -15.32 2.78 28.10
CA THR A 208 -16.75 2.90 28.40
C THR A 208 -17.29 1.47 28.50
N VAL A 209 -17.66 1.07 29.72
CA VAL A 209 -18.42 -0.16 29.95
C VAL A 209 -19.77 0.07 29.30
N CYS A 210 -19.94 -0.48 28.11
CA CYS A 210 -21.20 -0.42 27.40
C CYS A 210 -22.16 -1.48 27.95
N LEU A 211 -23.22 -1.01 28.58
CA LEU A 211 -24.41 -1.78 28.92
C LEU A 211 -25.31 -1.85 27.68
N TYR A 212 -25.09 -2.83 26.82
CA TYR A 212 -26.13 -3.30 25.89
C TYR A 212 -26.28 -4.82 26.01
N PRO A 213 -27.51 -5.35 25.86
CA PRO A 213 -27.77 -6.77 26.01
C PRO A 213 -27.04 -7.52 24.89
N SER A 214 -26.21 -8.47 25.29
CA SER A 214 -25.50 -9.39 24.40
C SER A 214 -26.47 -10.16 23.52
N GLU A 215 -26.53 -9.83 22.23
CA GLU A 215 -26.82 -10.82 21.21
C GLU A 215 -25.62 -11.78 21.11
N PRO A 216 -25.82 -13.07 20.83
CA PRO A 216 -24.74 -14.04 20.86
C PRO A 216 -23.72 -13.71 19.76
N ASN A 217 -22.54 -13.30 20.23
CA ASN A 217 -21.33 -13.04 19.45
C ASN A 217 -21.06 -14.15 18.42
N ASN A 218 -21.06 -13.79 17.13
CA ASN A 218 -20.46 -14.60 16.07
C ASN A 218 -19.00 -14.18 15.76
N PHE A 219 -18.34 -13.57 16.75
CA PHE A 219 -16.92 -13.18 16.75
C PHE A 219 -16.10 -13.98 17.77
N GLN A 220 -16.49 -15.22 18.04
CA GLN A 220 -15.48 -16.21 18.42
C GLN A 220 -14.68 -16.49 17.16
N ALA A 221 -13.35 -16.33 17.22
CA ALA A 221 -12.46 -16.81 16.18
C ALA A 221 -12.91 -18.25 15.81
N PRO A 222 -13.10 -18.59 14.52
CA PRO A 222 -13.53 -19.95 14.19
C PRO A 222 -12.50 -20.90 14.77
N GLU A 223 -12.93 -21.80 15.65
CA GLU A 223 -12.05 -22.81 16.20
C GLU A 223 -11.40 -23.58 15.04
N PRO A 224 -10.10 -23.91 15.14
CA PRO A 224 -9.40 -24.62 14.08
C PRO A 224 -10.13 -25.93 13.73
N VAL A 225 -10.40 -26.13 12.45
CA VAL A 225 -11.04 -27.35 11.93
C VAL A 225 -9.95 -28.40 11.71
N PHE A 226 -10.03 -29.52 12.41
CA PHE A 226 -9.08 -30.63 12.26
C PHE A 226 -9.57 -31.63 11.23
N TYR A 227 -8.65 -32.33 10.56
CA TYR A 227 -8.97 -33.37 9.58
C TYR A 227 -8.23 -34.66 9.93
N ASN A 228 -8.90 -35.79 9.76
CA ASN A 228 -8.28 -37.10 9.91
C ASN A 228 -7.47 -37.49 8.66
N GLN A 229 -6.78 -38.63 8.70
CA GLN A 229 -5.96 -39.14 7.59
C GLN A 229 -6.75 -39.41 6.29
N MET A 230 -8.09 -39.39 6.36
CA MET A 230 -8.99 -39.54 5.22
C MET A 230 -9.58 -38.20 4.74
N GLY A 231 -9.09 -37.07 5.25
CA GLY A 231 -9.53 -35.72 4.86
C GLY A 231 -10.94 -35.36 5.35
N THR A 232 -11.47 -36.08 6.34
CA THR A 232 -12.79 -35.78 6.94
C THR A 232 -12.60 -34.92 8.19
N PRO A 233 -13.43 -33.86 8.39
CA PRO A 233 -13.37 -33.06 9.60
C PRO A 233 -13.51 -33.94 10.85
N CYS A 234 -12.59 -33.79 11.80
CA CYS A 234 -12.58 -34.49 13.08
C CYS A 234 -12.40 -33.49 14.23
N THR A 235 -12.64 -33.96 15.44
CA THR A 235 -12.48 -33.15 16.65
C THR A 235 -11.00 -32.98 17.01
N ARG A 236 -10.68 -31.93 17.78
CA ARG A 236 -9.32 -31.65 18.29
C ARG A 236 -8.68 -32.86 18.99
N THR A 237 -9.46 -33.58 19.81
CA THR A 237 -9.02 -34.77 20.54
C THR A 237 -8.77 -35.96 19.60
N GLU A 238 -9.58 -36.13 18.55
CA GLU A 238 -9.37 -37.15 17.52
C GLU A 238 -8.13 -36.86 16.66
N ALA A 239 -7.74 -35.59 16.54
CA ALA A 239 -6.49 -35.17 15.90
C ALA A 239 -5.26 -35.29 16.82
N GLY A 240 -5.43 -35.76 18.06
CA GLY A 240 -4.34 -36.02 19.00
C GLY A 240 -3.91 -34.84 19.87
N PHE A 241 -4.68 -33.75 19.90
CA PHE A 241 -4.41 -32.59 20.76
C PHE A 241 -5.22 -32.69 22.07
N THR A 242 -4.54 -32.54 23.21
CA THR A 242 -5.17 -32.54 24.54
C THR A 242 -5.60 -31.13 24.96
N GLU A 243 -6.66 -31.01 25.78
CA GLU A 243 -7.19 -29.71 26.21
C GLU A 243 -6.17 -28.88 27.03
N GLU A 244 -5.16 -29.53 27.60
CA GLU A 244 -4.09 -28.89 28.38
C GLU A 244 -3.08 -28.12 27.51
N ASP A 245 -3.01 -28.39 26.20
CA ASP A 245 -2.07 -27.70 25.29
C ASP A 245 -2.56 -26.29 24.88
N SER A 246 -3.77 -25.89 25.30
CA SER A 246 -4.41 -24.65 24.83
C SER A 246 -4.26 -23.46 25.79
N GLU A 247 -3.84 -23.66 27.04
CA GLU A 247 -3.78 -22.57 28.03
C GLU A 247 -2.39 -22.34 28.65
N GLU A 248 -1.39 -23.19 28.37
CA GLU A 248 -0.07 -23.12 29.02
C GLU A 248 1.10 -23.16 28.00
N ALA A 249 1.10 -22.23 27.05
CA ALA A 249 2.30 -21.88 26.28
C ALA A 249 2.37 -20.37 25.98
N ALA A 250 2.02 -19.54 26.97
CA ALA A 250 2.54 -18.18 26.97
C ALA A 250 4.04 -18.29 27.26
N TYR A 251 4.87 -18.11 26.23
CA TYR A 251 6.33 -18.11 26.35
C TYR A 251 6.74 -16.94 27.26
N VAL A 252 6.95 -17.22 28.55
CA VAL A 252 7.46 -16.24 29.51
C VAL A 252 8.96 -16.14 29.27
N LEU A 253 9.42 -14.97 28.82
CA LEU A 253 10.84 -14.70 28.65
C LEU A 253 11.58 -14.96 29.97
N ASN A 254 12.70 -15.67 29.90
CA ASN A 254 13.57 -15.75 31.07
C ASN A 254 14.29 -14.40 31.31
N GLU A 255 14.86 -14.19 32.49
CA GLU A 255 15.48 -12.91 32.88
C GLU A 255 16.58 -12.44 31.89
N GLU A 256 17.26 -13.37 31.20
CA GLU A 256 18.29 -13.07 30.21
C GLU A 256 17.67 -12.62 28.88
N GLU A 257 16.58 -13.27 28.44
CA GLU A 257 15.82 -12.89 27.24
C GLU A 257 15.06 -11.58 27.44
N GLU A 258 14.50 -11.35 28.62
CA GLU A 258 13.86 -10.08 28.98
C GLU A 258 14.89 -8.93 28.99
N ALA A 259 16.09 -9.17 29.53
CA ALA A 259 17.18 -8.21 29.46
C ALA A 259 17.65 -7.94 28.03
N ALA A 260 17.73 -8.97 27.17
CA ALA A 260 18.07 -8.81 25.76
C ALA A 260 17.01 -8.02 25.00
N TYR A 261 15.72 -8.26 25.29
CA TYR A 261 14.61 -7.52 24.71
C TYR A 261 14.62 -6.05 25.15
N LEU A 262 14.82 -5.78 26.44
CA LEU A 262 14.94 -4.42 26.97
C LEU A 262 16.18 -3.69 26.44
N ALA A 263 17.31 -4.40 26.25
CA ALA A 263 18.51 -3.83 25.65
C ALA A 263 18.30 -3.46 24.18
N TRP A 264 17.64 -4.33 23.40
CA TRP A 264 17.25 -4.04 22.02
C TRP A 264 16.28 -2.85 21.96
N GLN A 265 15.30 -2.79 22.85
CA GLN A 265 14.35 -1.67 22.93
C GLN A 265 15.05 -0.36 23.32
N THR A 266 16.03 -0.43 24.22
CA THR A 266 16.86 0.72 24.61
C THR A 266 17.82 1.14 23.49
N GLU A 267 18.32 0.23 22.66
CA GLU A 267 19.09 0.57 21.44
C GLU A 267 18.22 1.23 20.36
N GLN A 268 16.97 0.81 20.22
CA GLN A 268 16.00 1.45 19.33
C GLN A 268 15.60 2.84 19.83
N GLU A 269 15.43 3.02 21.14
CA GLU A 269 15.11 4.31 21.76
C GLU A 269 16.35 5.21 21.91
N GLY A 270 17.56 4.65 21.97
CA GLY A 270 18.84 5.38 22.00
C GLY A 270 19.24 6.03 20.66
N LEU A 271 18.45 5.80 19.60
CA LEU A 271 18.51 6.55 18.34
C LEU A 271 17.50 7.72 18.30
N THR A 272 16.91 8.08 19.44
CA THR A 272 16.03 9.24 19.58
C THR A 272 16.63 10.27 20.54
N ASP A 273 17.54 11.10 20.02
CA ASP A 273 17.78 12.39 20.64
C ASP A 273 16.84 13.43 20.00
N ASP A 274 15.93 13.90 20.86
CA ASP A 274 15.23 15.18 20.89
C ASP A 274 14.29 15.54 19.71
N GLN A 275 13.17 14.80 19.60
CA GLN A 275 11.81 15.32 19.37
C GLN A 275 10.88 14.14 19.06
N GLY A 276 10.15 13.66 20.07
CA GLY A 276 9.34 12.45 19.98
C GLY A 276 8.27 12.50 18.89
N ILE A 277 8.41 11.63 17.88
CA ILE A 277 7.33 11.19 17.00
C ILE A 277 7.51 9.69 16.71
N SER A 278 6.55 8.89 17.17
CA SER A 278 6.37 7.50 16.76
C SER A 278 5.81 7.48 15.33
N VAL A 279 6.53 6.87 14.39
CA VAL A 279 6.03 6.65 13.02
C VAL A 279 5.73 5.17 12.85
N ILE A 280 4.50 4.78 13.22
CA ILE A 280 3.88 3.56 12.71
C ILE A 280 2.95 4.02 11.58
N ASN A 281 3.44 3.98 10.34
CA ASN A 281 2.59 4.08 9.16
C ASN A 281 2.35 2.68 8.61
N ASP A 282 1.33 2.03 9.16
CA ASP A 282 0.68 0.86 8.59
C ASP A 282 -0.14 1.29 7.37
N THR A 283 0.52 1.41 6.22
CA THR A 283 -0.17 1.61 4.95
C THR A 283 -0.51 0.23 4.37
N GLY A 284 -1.52 -0.41 4.94
CA GLY A 284 -2.15 -1.60 4.40
C GLY A 284 -2.66 -1.34 2.97
N TYR A 285 -1.90 -1.82 1.99
CA TYR A 285 -2.35 -1.89 0.61
C TYR A 285 -1.97 -3.26 0.04
N ASP A 286 -2.94 -4.19 0.08
CA ASP A 286 -2.86 -5.46 -0.63
C ASP A 286 -2.86 -5.22 -2.13
N SER A 287 -1.68 -5.36 -2.74
CA SER A 287 -1.52 -5.36 -4.19
C SER A 287 -1.85 -6.75 -4.72
N PHE A 288 -3.07 -6.92 -5.24
CA PHE A 288 -3.36 -8.03 -6.15
C PHE A 288 -2.75 -7.72 -7.52
N GLN A 289 -1.63 -8.36 -7.83
CA GLN A 289 -1.14 -8.42 -9.20
C GLN A 289 -0.74 -9.85 -9.57
N LEU A 290 -1.61 -10.44 -10.40
CA LEU A 290 -1.37 -11.66 -11.15
C LEU A 290 -0.38 -11.32 -12.28
N GLY A 291 0.83 -11.86 -12.24
CA GLY A 291 1.84 -11.64 -13.27
C GLY A 291 3.08 -12.51 -13.07
N GLU A 292 3.24 -13.45 -14.00
CA GLU A 292 4.39 -14.28 -14.39
C GLU A 292 5.57 -14.44 -13.41
N VAL A 293 5.74 -15.69 -12.98
CA VAL A 293 6.91 -16.23 -12.30
C VAL A 293 8.12 -16.08 -13.22
N VAL A 294 9.08 -15.27 -12.79
CA VAL A 294 10.44 -15.27 -13.35
C VAL A 294 11.28 -16.11 -12.38
N ASP A 295 11.80 -17.23 -12.88
CA ASP A 295 12.72 -18.11 -12.16
C ASP A 295 13.94 -17.32 -11.67
N ASP A 296 14.12 -17.22 -10.36
CA ASP A 296 15.37 -16.78 -9.74
C ASP A 296 16.05 -18.01 -9.10
N GLU A 297 17.13 -18.46 -9.75
CA GLU A 297 17.93 -19.65 -9.47
C GLU A 297 18.81 -19.50 -8.21
N GLY A 298 18.21 -19.21 -7.05
CA GLY A 298 18.97 -18.83 -5.85
C GLY A 298 18.66 -19.56 -4.55
N MET A 299 17.71 -20.50 -4.52
CA MET A 299 17.22 -21.08 -3.25
C MET A 299 16.76 -22.56 -3.35
N GLY A 300 17.22 -23.30 -4.36
CA GLY A 300 16.77 -24.69 -4.61
C GLY A 300 17.36 -25.72 -3.64
N ASP A 301 18.66 -25.65 -3.37
CA ASP A 301 19.39 -26.77 -2.76
C ASP A 301 19.00 -27.04 -1.29
N GLU A 302 18.70 -25.99 -0.53
CA GLU A 302 18.33 -26.12 0.89
C GLU A 302 16.88 -26.61 1.07
N MET A 303 15.99 -26.17 0.16
CA MET A 303 14.60 -26.63 0.13
C MET A 303 14.48 -28.07 -0.38
N GLU A 304 15.30 -28.44 -1.37
CA GLU A 304 15.35 -29.81 -1.90
C GLU A 304 15.93 -30.79 -0.87
N ALA A 305 16.97 -30.40 -0.13
CA ALA A 305 17.50 -31.20 0.97
C ALA A 305 16.47 -31.43 2.09
N ALA A 306 15.70 -30.40 2.46
CA ALA A 306 14.63 -30.53 3.45
C ALA A 306 13.49 -31.44 2.97
N TYR A 307 13.18 -31.42 1.68
CA TYR A 307 12.18 -32.29 1.07
C TYR A 307 12.63 -33.76 1.03
N GLU A 308 13.90 -34.02 0.71
CA GLU A 308 14.46 -35.38 0.76
C GLU A 308 14.48 -35.95 2.19
N GLU A 309 14.81 -35.13 3.20
CA GLU A 309 14.79 -35.55 4.61
C GLU A 309 13.37 -35.92 5.08
N PHE A 310 12.36 -35.18 4.61
CA PHE A 310 10.95 -35.48 4.88
C PHE A 310 10.50 -36.82 4.27
N LEU A 311 10.86 -37.09 3.01
CA LEU A 311 10.53 -38.37 2.35
C LEU A 311 11.21 -39.55 3.03
N GLN A 312 12.45 -39.39 3.50
CA GLN A 312 13.14 -40.43 4.26
C GLN A 312 12.43 -40.71 5.59
N LYS A 313 11.99 -39.69 6.32
CA LYS A 313 11.21 -39.86 7.57
C LYS A 313 9.87 -40.57 7.35
N GLN A 314 9.18 -40.33 6.23
CA GLN A 314 7.96 -41.07 5.90
C GLN A 314 8.22 -42.54 5.52
N SER A 315 9.33 -42.83 4.83
CA SER A 315 9.68 -44.22 4.48
C SER A 315 9.96 -45.10 5.71
N TYR A 316 10.53 -44.51 6.77
CA TYR A 316 10.81 -45.22 8.04
C TYR A 316 9.53 -45.56 8.83
N LEU A 317 8.44 -44.81 8.64
CA LEU A 317 7.15 -45.05 9.28
C LEU A 317 6.27 -46.06 8.52
N GLN A 318 6.56 -46.36 7.25
CA GLN A 318 5.80 -47.30 6.43
C GLN A 318 6.28 -48.77 6.52
N GLY A 319 7.38 -49.03 7.23
CA GLY A 319 7.99 -50.36 7.35
C GLY A 319 7.37 -51.31 8.38
N TYR A 320 6.37 -50.89 9.15
CA TYR A 320 5.78 -51.70 10.23
C TYR A 320 4.25 -51.69 10.20
N LEU A 321 3.63 -52.52 9.36
CA LEU A 321 2.30 -53.09 9.65
C LEU A 321 2.19 -54.51 9.06
N PRO A 322 1.73 -55.53 9.82
CA PRO A 322 1.65 -56.92 9.36
C PRO A 322 0.43 -57.18 8.46
N GLN A 323 0.62 -58.07 7.49
CA GLN A 323 -0.39 -58.61 6.56
C GLN A 323 -1.59 -59.26 7.28
N MET A 324 -2.82 -58.94 6.86
CA MET A 324 -3.98 -59.84 6.95
C MET A 324 -4.91 -59.68 5.74
N SER A 325 -4.78 -60.67 4.83
CA SER A 325 -5.80 -61.39 4.05
C SER A 325 -7.03 -60.68 3.44
N ILE A 326 -7.03 -60.78 2.10
CA ILE A 326 -8.06 -60.61 1.06
C ILE A 326 -9.33 -61.47 1.28
N LEU A 327 -10.50 -60.98 0.84
CA LEU A 327 -11.57 -61.69 0.08
C LEU A 327 -12.65 -60.66 -0.43
N PRO A 328 -13.40 -60.93 -1.52
CA PRO A 328 -13.58 -59.99 -2.63
C PRO A 328 -15.03 -59.52 -2.89
N GLU A 329 -15.11 -58.53 -3.78
CA GLU A 329 -16.28 -57.82 -4.32
C GLU A 329 -17.46 -58.71 -4.73
N GLN A 330 -18.67 -58.23 -4.43
CA GLN A 330 -19.87 -58.52 -5.22
C GLN A 330 -20.53 -57.23 -5.68
N GLN A 331 -20.61 -57.10 -7.01
CA GLN A 331 -21.39 -56.14 -7.79
C GLN A 331 -22.86 -56.11 -7.35
N ILE A 332 -23.55 -54.96 -7.48
CA ILE A 332 -24.93 -54.89 -8.01
C ILE A 332 -25.25 -53.47 -8.52
N HIS A 333 -25.89 -53.48 -9.68
CA HIS A 333 -26.47 -52.43 -10.53
C HIS A 333 -27.28 -51.30 -9.87
N SER A 334 -27.19 -50.12 -10.49
CA SER A 334 -28.20 -49.05 -10.45
C SER A 334 -29.45 -49.41 -11.27
N PRO A 335 -30.65 -48.97 -10.86
CA PRO A 335 -31.78 -48.80 -11.75
C PRO A 335 -32.26 -47.35 -11.86
N VAL A 336 -32.88 -47.11 -13.01
CA VAL A 336 -33.38 -45.87 -13.59
C VAL A 336 -34.73 -45.44 -12.99
N HIS A 337 -34.96 -44.13 -13.00
CA HIS A 337 -36.20 -43.33 -12.85
C HIS A 337 -37.56 -43.99 -13.22
N PRO A 338 -38.69 -43.47 -12.68
CA PRO A 338 -39.49 -42.54 -13.49
C PRO A 338 -40.23 -41.39 -12.77
N MET A 339 -40.58 -40.40 -13.59
CA MET A 339 -41.55 -39.28 -13.45
C MET A 339 -42.94 -39.69 -12.94
N PHE A 340 -43.64 -38.77 -12.26
CA PHE A 340 -45.05 -38.34 -12.47
C PHE A 340 -45.28 -37.04 -11.65
N ILE A 341 -45.47 -35.87 -12.28
CA ILE A 341 -46.75 -35.16 -12.53
C ILE A 341 -47.66 -35.06 -11.30
N HIS A 342 -47.83 -33.84 -10.79
CA HIS A 342 -49.15 -33.21 -10.65
C HIS A 342 -49.08 -31.69 -10.83
#